data_AF-A0A7L2VGX3-F1
#
_entry.id   AF-A0A7L2VGX3-F1
#
_cell.length_a   1.000
_cell.length_b   1.000
_cell.length_c   1.000
_cell.angle_alpha   90.00
_cell.angle_beta   90.00
_cell.angle_gamma   90.00
#
_symmetry.space_group_name_H-M   'P 1'
#
loop_
_entity.id
_entity.type
_entity.pdbx_description
1 polymer ?
#
loop_
_entity_poly.entity_id
_entity_poly.type
_entity_poly.pdbx_seq_one_letter_code
_entity_poly.pdbx_strand_id
1 'polypeptide(L)'
;RGAGGAMAESPRVKRRREDGEAEREAAETQPRDGAAAAAPFPLAELRLRRVLREAARGKAVFLHGEVTGPSGDGTDAVVILEKTPFQEEKISDLLKKHTKLELQISNDIYSTYHLYPPPELSEIKTTVVYPATEKHLQKYLRQEVHLIRETWEDYKNITLPFIQSQSFSIQWVYNILEKKAEAERIIHENPDPCNGFILVPDLKWNQNQV
;
A
#
# COMPACT_ATOMS: atom_id res chain seq x y z
N ARG A 1 -15.11 63.88 11.41
CA ARG A 1 -14.61 63.15 12.60
C ARG A 1 -15.40 61.85 12.74
N GLY A 2 -14.72 60.69 12.76
CA GLY A 2 -15.25 59.33 13.02
C GLY A 2 -15.95 58.68 11.81
N ALA A 3 -15.48 57.62 11.13
CA ALA A 3 -15.07 56.27 11.57
C ALA A 3 -16.18 55.61 12.40
N GLY A 4 -16.74 54.43 12.11
CA GLY A 4 -16.22 53.24 11.44
C GLY A 4 -16.46 52.05 12.38
N GLY A 5 -16.99 50.94 11.88
CA GLY A 5 -16.98 49.64 12.59
C GLY A 5 -18.37 49.12 13.01
N ALA A 6 -18.96 48.28 12.18
CA ALA A 6 -19.90 47.26 12.66
C ALA A 6 -19.07 46.01 13.00
N MET A 7 -18.90 45.73 14.29
CA MET A 7 -18.33 44.49 14.78
C MET A 7 -19.25 43.33 14.43
N ALA A 8 -18.69 42.29 13.84
CA ALA A 8 -19.34 40.99 13.68
C ALA A 8 -19.43 40.29 15.05
N GLU A 9 -20.62 39.84 15.42
CA GLU A 9 -20.83 38.95 16.56
C GLU A 9 -20.30 37.54 16.24
N SER A 10 -19.45 37.03 17.13
CA SER A 10 -18.93 35.66 17.09
C SER A 10 -19.98 34.64 17.55
N PRO A 11 -20.21 33.54 16.80
CA PRO A 11 -20.86 32.37 17.37
C PRO A 11 -19.84 31.47 18.08
N ARG A 12 -20.27 31.00 19.26
CA ARG A 12 -19.50 30.21 20.22
C ARG A 12 -19.13 28.81 19.70
N VAL A 13 -17.91 28.43 20.11
CA VAL A 13 -17.24 27.12 20.08
C VAL A 13 -18.18 25.92 20.10
N LYS A 14 -18.18 25.15 18.99
CA LYS A 14 -18.76 23.81 18.89
C LYS A 14 -17.68 22.76 19.15
N ARG A 15 -17.92 21.95 20.18
CA ARG A 15 -17.62 20.51 20.34
C ARG A 15 -16.40 19.95 19.57
N ARG A 16 -15.34 19.75 20.33
CA ARG A 16 -14.23 18.80 20.16
C ARG A 16 -14.72 17.38 19.82
N ARG A 17 -14.45 16.89 18.61
CA ARG A 17 -14.35 15.47 18.19
C ARG A 17 -13.52 15.45 16.90
N GLU A 18 -12.25 15.05 17.00
CA GLU A 18 -11.71 13.72 16.70
C GLU A 18 -10.73 13.82 15.50
N ASP A 19 -9.78 14.75 15.60
CA ASP A 19 -8.58 14.83 14.74
C ASP A 19 -7.50 13.83 15.22
N GLY A 20 -7.93 12.67 15.71
CA GLY A 20 -7.06 11.70 16.41
C GLY A 20 -6.68 10.47 15.60
N GLU A 21 -7.22 10.29 14.39
CA GLU A 21 -7.06 9.03 13.64
C GLU A 21 -5.92 9.11 12.61
N ALA A 22 -5.73 10.25 11.94
CA ALA A 22 -4.67 10.39 10.92
C ALA A 22 -3.26 10.59 11.51
N GLU A 23 -3.12 11.27 12.64
CA GLU A 23 -1.80 11.47 13.29
C GLU A 23 -1.30 10.22 14.04
N ARG A 24 -2.21 9.28 14.38
CA ARG A 24 -1.82 8.01 15.02
C ARG A 24 -1.24 7.00 14.03
N GLU A 25 -1.67 7.04 12.77
CA GLU A 25 -1.24 6.07 11.75
C GLU A 25 0.17 6.33 11.20
N ALA A 26 0.74 7.52 11.38
CA ALA A 26 2.12 7.85 10.98
C ALA A 26 3.18 7.65 12.09
N ALA A 27 2.76 7.42 13.34
CA ALA A 27 3.66 7.41 14.50
C ALA A 27 4.17 6.02 14.91
N GLU A 28 3.78 4.93 14.25
CA GLU A 28 4.09 3.55 14.68
C GLU A 28 5.27 2.86 13.97
N THR A 29 6.12 3.61 13.26
CA THR A 29 7.37 3.08 12.69
C THR A 29 8.61 3.83 13.18
N GLN A 30 8.76 3.91 14.50
CA GLN A 30 10.10 4.04 15.10
C GLN A 30 10.55 2.66 15.61
N PRO A 31 11.80 2.23 15.36
CA PRO A 31 12.33 1.03 15.97
C PRO A 31 12.42 1.27 17.48
N ARG A 32 11.52 0.64 18.25
CA ARG A 32 11.70 0.49 19.69
C ARG A 32 12.86 -0.49 19.90
N ASP A 33 14.05 0.07 20.12
CA ASP A 33 15.16 -0.67 20.71
C ASP A 33 14.68 -1.28 22.04
N GLY A 34 14.55 -2.62 22.07
CA GLY A 34 14.17 -3.38 23.27
C GLY A 34 12.92 -4.25 23.17
N ALA A 35 12.38 -4.54 21.97
CA ALA A 35 11.35 -5.57 21.84
C ALA A 35 11.98 -6.97 21.99
N ALA A 36 11.65 -7.67 23.08
CA ALA A 36 11.91 -9.10 23.20
C ALA A 36 11.40 -9.80 21.94
N ALA A 37 12.23 -10.65 21.32
CA ALA A 37 11.89 -11.34 20.08
C ALA A 37 10.55 -12.08 20.26
N ALA A 38 9.49 -11.55 19.64
CA ALA A 38 8.20 -12.21 19.61
C ALA A 38 8.39 -13.59 18.98
N ALA A 39 7.75 -14.61 19.56
CA ALA A 39 7.79 -15.96 19.01
C ALA A 39 7.39 -15.94 17.52
N PRO A 40 8.05 -16.73 16.67
CA PRO A 40 7.75 -16.75 15.24
C PRO A 40 6.30 -17.16 15.03
N PHE A 41 5.65 -16.52 14.06
CA PHE A 41 4.28 -16.85 13.68
C PHE A 41 4.18 -18.34 13.29
N PRO A 42 3.23 -19.11 13.83
CA PRO A 42 3.12 -20.55 13.59
C PRO A 42 2.52 -20.85 12.21
N LEU A 43 3.31 -20.60 11.15
CA LEU A 43 2.85 -20.73 9.77
C LEU A 43 2.39 -22.16 9.42
N ALA A 44 2.98 -23.17 10.06
CA ALA A 44 2.60 -24.58 9.86
C ALA A 44 1.20 -24.92 10.41
N GLU A 45 0.69 -24.13 11.37
CA GLU A 45 -0.63 -24.30 11.98
C GLU A 45 -1.72 -23.52 11.22
N LEU A 46 -1.32 -22.71 10.22
CA LEU A 46 -2.24 -21.92 9.42
C LEU A 46 -3.10 -22.84 8.54
N ARG A 47 -4.41 -22.87 8.80
CA ARG A 47 -5.37 -23.47 7.88
C ARG A 47 -5.78 -22.47 6.82
N LEU A 48 -5.42 -22.73 5.57
CA LEU A 48 -5.86 -21.89 4.44
C LEU A 48 -7.39 -21.94 4.32
N ARG A 49 -8.04 -20.77 4.36
CA ARG A 49 -9.48 -20.61 4.14
C ARG A 49 -9.80 -20.27 2.69
N ARG A 50 -9.11 -19.26 2.13
CA ARG A 50 -9.27 -18.86 0.71
C ARG A 50 -8.08 -18.04 0.21
N VAL A 51 -7.93 -18.00 -1.11
CA VAL A 51 -7.06 -17.02 -1.77
C VAL A 51 -7.84 -15.71 -1.90
N LEU A 52 -7.34 -14.63 -1.28
CA LEU A 52 -7.95 -13.31 -1.35
C LEU A 52 -7.67 -12.65 -2.69
N ARG A 53 -6.42 -12.74 -3.18
CA ARG A 53 -5.97 -12.15 -4.43
C ARG A 53 -4.74 -12.87 -4.96
N GLU A 54 -4.66 -12.99 -6.27
CA GLU A 54 -3.45 -13.40 -6.98
C GLU A 54 -3.00 -12.26 -7.91
N ALA A 55 -1.70 -11.96 -7.89
CA ALA A 55 -1.08 -10.96 -8.74
C ALA A 55 0.03 -11.62 -9.56
N ALA A 56 -0.35 -12.34 -10.62
CA ALA A 56 0.59 -13.08 -11.47
C ALA A 56 1.75 -12.20 -11.99
N ARG A 57 1.45 -10.96 -12.42
CA ARG A 57 2.48 -10.00 -12.88
C ARG A 57 3.48 -9.64 -11.78
N GLY A 58 3.00 -9.44 -10.55
CA GLY A 58 3.82 -9.15 -9.37
C GLY A 58 4.37 -10.41 -8.69
N LYS A 59 4.06 -11.60 -9.21
CA LYS A 59 4.44 -12.91 -8.65
C LYS A 59 4.12 -13.00 -7.15
N ALA A 60 2.92 -12.53 -6.77
CA ALA A 60 2.46 -12.49 -5.39
C ALA A 60 1.08 -13.11 -5.21
N VAL A 61 0.82 -13.66 -4.03
CA VAL A 61 -0.47 -14.21 -3.61
C VAL A 61 -0.83 -13.72 -2.21
N PHE A 62 -2.11 -13.44 -1.99
CA PHE A 62 -2.68 -12.96 -0.75
C PHE A 62 -3.66 -14.02 -0.26
N LEU A 63 -3.44 -14.52 0.94
CA LEU A 63 -4.12 -15.67 1.50
C LEU A 63 -4.88 -15.25 2.76
N HIS A 64 -6.10 -15.73 2.90
CA HIS A 64 -6.83 -15.73 4.15
C HIS A 64 -6.67 -17.11 4.76
N GLY A 65 -6.05 -17.17 5.93
CA GLY A 65 -5.94 -18.36 6.74
C GLY A 65 -6.52 -18.15 8.13
N GLU A 66 -6.62 -19.24 8.87
CA GLU A 66 -7.11 -19.27 10.25
C GLU A 66 -6.13 -20.08 11.07
N VAL A 67 -5.68 -19.52 12.19
CA VAL A 67 -4.83 -20.20 13.18
C VAL A 67 -5.72 -20.60 14.35
N THR A 68 -5.67 -21.86 14.74
CA THR A 68 -6.43 -22.33 15.91
C THR A 68 -5.61 -22.06 17.15
N GLY A 69 -6.13 -21.23 18.06
CA GLY A 69 -5.46 -20.96 19.33
C GLY A 69 -5.53 -22.15 20.30
N PRO A 70 -4.77 -22.11 21.41
CA PRO A 70 -4.82 -23.14 22.46
C PRO A 70 -6.21 -23.32 23.09
N SER A 71 -7.06 -22.29 23.00
CA SER A 71 -8.46 -22.31 23.46
C SER A 71 -9.44 -22.97 22.49
N GLY A 72 -8.99 -23.36 21.29
CA GLY A 72 -9.83 -23.93 20.23
C GLY A 72 -10.52 -22.90 19.34
N ASP A 73 -10.39 -21.61 19.65
CA ASP A 73 -10.95 -20.54 18.83
C ASP A 73 -10.07 -20.25 17.61
N GLY A 74 -10.69 -20.23 16.42
CA GLY A 74 -10.04 -19.87 15.17
C GLY A 74 -9.85 -18.36 15.07
N THR A 75 -8.61 -17.92 14.92
CA THR A 75 -8.26 -16.52 14.72
C THR A 75 -7.80 -16.29 13.29
N ASP A 76 -8.40 -15.32 12.61
CA ASP A 76 -8.07 -15.01 11.23
C ASP A 76 -6.64 -14.46 11.08
N ALA A 77 -6.02 -14.78 9.95
CA ALA A 77 -4.74 -14.27 9.53
C ALA A 77 -4.76 -13.95 8.03
N VAL A 78 -4.05 -12.90 7.63
CA VAL A 78 -3.70 -12.67 6.23
C VAL A 78 -2.23 -12.98 6.03
N VAL A 79 -1.92 -13.81 5.04
CA VAL A 79 -0.55 -14.13 4.65
C VAL A 79 -0.32 -13.71 3.21
N ILE A 80 0.71 -12.90 2.99
CA ILE A 80 1.10 -12.40 1.67
C ILE A 80 2.44 -13.03 1.33
N LEU A 81 2.50 -13.72 0.20
CA LEU A 81 3.71 -14.36 -0.31
C LEU A 81 4.10 -13.69 -1.61
N GLU A 82 5.30 -13.13 -1.67
CA GLU A 82 5.82 -12.40 -2.82
C GLU A 82 7.20 -12.96 -3.21
N LYS A 83 7.38 -13.27 -4.50
CA LYS A 83 8.70 -13.65 -5.00
C LYS A 83 9.63 -12.46 -4.93
N THR A 84 10.84 -12.68 -4.42
CA THR A 84 11.87 -11.65 -4.37
C THR A 84 12.41 -11.34 -5.77
N PRO A 85 12.74 -10.06 -6.08
CA PRO A 85 13.43 -9.70 -7.31
C PRO A 85 14.83 -10.32 -7.39
N PHE A 86 15.33 -10.52 -8.60
CA PHE A 86 16.72 -10.89 -8.79
C PHE A 86 17.66 -9.74 -8.38
N GLN A 87 18.77 -10.09 -7.75
CA GLN A 87 19.85 -9.17 -7.40
C GLN A 87 21.02 -9.44 -8.35
N GLU A 88 21.50 -8.40 -9.03
CA GLU A 88 22.51 -8.51 -10.08
C GLU A 88 23.78 -9.22 -9.57
N GLU A 89 24.18 -8.90 -8.34
CA GLU A 89 25.38 -9.42 -7.69
C GLU A 89 25.30 -10.94 -7.46
N LYS A 90 24.08 -11.48 -7.34
CA LYS A 90 23.83 -12.90 -7.07
C LYS A 90 23.57 -13.72 -8.33
N ILE A 91 23.46 -13.11 -9.51
CA ILE A 91 23.18 -13.82 -10.77
C ILE A 91 24.30 -14.80 -11.11
N SER A 92 25.57 -14.41 -10.94
CA SER A 92 26.72 -15.29 -11.21
C SER A 92 26.69 -16.56 -10.36
N ASP A 93 26.32 -16.41 -9.08
CA ASP A 93 26.14 -17.53 -8.16
C ASP A 93 24.95 -18.40 -8.56
N LEU A 94 23.81 -17.79 -8.92
CA LEU A 94 22.64 -18.52 -9.42
C LEU A 94 22.98 -19.41 -10.60
N LEU A 95 23.69 -18.87 -11.60
CA LEU A 95 24.03 -19.61 -12.82
C LEU A 95 25.00 -20.77 -12.57
N LYS A 96 25.87 -20.67 -11.56
CA LYS A 96 26.88 -21.71 -11.25
C LYS A 96 26.43 -22.73 -10.22
N LYS A 97 25.59 -22.31 -9.26
CA LYS A 97 25.21 -23.11 -8.08
C LYS A 97 23.75 -23.57 -8.12
N HIS A 98 23.06 -23.42 -9.26
CA HIS A 98 21.71 -23.94 -9.42
C HIS A 98 21.67 -25.45 -9.16
N THR A 99 20.60 -25.92 -8.55
CA THR A 99 20.45 -27.33 -8.17
C THR A 99 20.06 -28.19 -9.36
N LYS A 100 19.27 -27.63 -10.28
CA LYS A 100 18.74 -28.35 -11.44
C LYS A 100 18.40 -27.38 -12.56
N LEU A 101 18.60 -27.82 -13.80
CA LEU A 101 18.17 -27.11 -15.00
C LEU A 101 17.49 -28.10 -15.95
N GLU A 102 16.20 -27.89 -16.22
CA GLU A 102 15.41 -28.79 -17.06
C GLU A 102 14.94 -28.08 -18.31
N LEU A 103 15.27 -28.64 -19.47
CA LEU A 103 14.81 -28.12 -20.75
C LEU A 103 13.29 -28.33 -20.87
N GLN A 104 12.56 -27.25 -21.19
CA GLN A 104 11.13 -27.30 -21.48
C GLN A 104 10.86 -27.33 -22.97
N ILE A 105 11.38 -26.34 -23.69
CA ILE A 105 11.16 -26.15 -25.13
C ILE A 105 12.48 -25.73 -25.76
N SER A 106 12.80 -26.29 -26.92
CA SER A 106 13.95 -25.87 -27.74
C SER A 106 13.52 -25.78 -29.20
N ASN A 107 13.87 -24.66 -29.84
CA ASN A 107 13.69 -24.44 -31.27
C ASN A 107 14.82 -23.54 -31.79
N ASP A 108 15.67 -24.09 -32.66
CA ASP A 108 16.87 -23.43 -33.18
C ASP A 108 17.73 -22.84 -32.04
N ILE A 109 17.96 -21.52 -32.03
CA ILE A 109 18.74 -20.82 -31.00
C ILE A 109 17.94 -20.49 -29.72
N TYR A 110 16.63 -20.76 -29.69
CA TYR A 110 15.77 -20.44 -28.56
C TYR A 110 15.50 -21.68 -27.71
N SER A 111 15.84 -21.61 -26.43
CA SER A 111 15.49 -22.64 -25.45
C SER A 111 14.95 -22.03 -24.16
N THR A 112 13.91 -22.64 -23.62
CA THR A 112 13.29 -22.28 -22.34
C THR A 112 13.56 -23.39 -21.34
N TYR A 113 13.98 -23.04 -20.13
CA TYR A 113 14.30 -23.99 -19.07
C TYR A 113 13.52 -23.69 -17.79
N HIS A 114 13.30 -24.72 -16.97
CA HIS A 114 13.05 -24.58 -15.55
C HIS A 114 14.37 -24.63 -14.80
N LEU A 115 14.76 -23.50 -14.21
CA LEU A 115 15.93 -23.38 -13.36
C LEU A 115 15.51 -23.47 -11.90
N TYR A 116 16.16 -24.33 -11.14
CA TYR A 116 15.93 -24.52 -9.71
C TYR A 116 17.05 -23.80 -8.94
N PRO A 117 16.79 -22.60 -8.40
CA PRO A 117 17.78 -21.84 -7.64
C PRO A 117 18.22 -22.60 -6.38
N PRO A 118 19.42 -22.32 -5.87
CA PRO A 118 19.81 -22.81 -4.56
C PRO A 118 18.91 -22.17 -3.47
N PRO A 119 18.77 -22.79 -2.28
CA PRO A 119 17.84 -22.33 -1.24
C PRO A 119 18.05 -20.86 -0.83
N GLU A 120 19.29 -20.38 -0.83
CA GLU A 120 19.66 -19.01 -0.43
C GLU A 120 19.16 -17.95 -1.43
N LEU A 121 18.83 -18.36 -2.65
CA LEU A 121 18.29 -17.51 -3.71
C LEU A 121 16.80 -17.78 -3.98
N SER A 122 16.18 -18.62 -3.16
CA SER A 122 14.78 -19.04 -3.28
C SER A 122 13.86 -18.33 -2.28
N GLU A 123 14.33 -17.23 -1.69
CA GLU A 123 13.60 -16.50 -0.65
C GLU A 123 12.25 -15.99 -1.16
N ILE A 124 11.21 -16.24 -0.37
CA ILE A 124 9.87 -15.70 -0.57
C ILE A 124 9.61 -14.72 0.55
N LYS A 125 9.44 -13.45 0.19
CA LYS A 125 9.04 -12.42 1.13
C LYS A 125 7.65 -12.76 1.65
N THR A 126 7.56 -13.00 2.96
CA THR A 126 6.34 -13.42 3.64
C THR A 126 5.92 -12.33 4.61
N THR A 127 4.73 -11.77 4.42
CA THR A 127 4.13 -10.77 5.32
C THR A 127 2.90 -11.38 5.96
N VAL A 128 2.81 -11.29 7.29
CA VAL A 128 1.70 -11.85 8.07
C VAL A 128 0.99 -10.72 8.80
N VAL A 129 -0.34 -10.68 8.69
CA VAL A 129 -1.22 -9.84 9.50
C VAL A 129 -2.02 -10.75 10.40
N TYR A 130 -1.75 -10.69 11.71
CA TYR A 130 -2.38 -11.54 12.72
C TYR A 130 -2.49 -10.81 14.06
N PRO A 131 -3.66 -10.80 14.72
CA PRO A 131 -4.95 -11.25 14.21
C PRO A 131 -5.46 -10.34 13.09
N ALA A 132 -6.00 -10.93 12.02
CA ALA A 132 -6.62 -10.19 10.93
C ALA A 132 -8.06 -9.80 11.31
N THR A 133 -8.46 -8.59 10.94
CA THR A 133 -9.84 -8.12 11.07
C THR A 133 -10.54 -8.24 9.73
N GLU A 134 -11.87 -8.15 9.71
CA GLU A 134 -12.64 -8.11 8.46
C GLU A 134 -12.17 -6.97 7.54
N LYS A 135 -11.75 -5.83 8.08
CA LYS A 135 -11.17 -4.73 7.29
C LYS A 135 -9.89 -5.14 6.57
N HIS A 136 -9.02 -5.92 7.23
CA HIS A 136 -7.82 -6.46 6.59
C HIS A 136 -8.19 -7.44 5.47
N LEU A 137 -9.17 -8.31 5.68
CA LEU A 137 -9.66 -9.23 4.66
C LEU A 137 -10.17 -8.49 3.43
N GLN A 138 -11.04 -7.49 3.62
CA GLN A 138 -11.60 -6.67 2.54
C GLN A 138 -10.53 -5.86 1.79
N LYS A 139 -9.51 -5.35 2.49
CA LYS A 139 -8.40 -4.60 1.87
C LYS A 139 -7.61 -5.46 0.86
N TYR A 140 -7.38 -6.74 1.17
CA TYR A 140 -6.58 -7.63 0.34
C TYR A 140 -7.42 -8.53 -0.58
N LEU A 141 -8.74 -8.58 -0.38
CA LEU A 141 -9.66 -9.24 -1.29
C LEU A 141 -9.55 -8.60 -2.68
N ARG A 142 -9.47 -9.43 -3.71
CA ARG A 142 -9.49 -8.98 -5.10
C ARG A 142 -10.78 -8.21 -5.33
N GLN A 143 -10.66 -6.91 -5.57
CA GLN A 143 -11.76 -6.12 -6.10
C GLN A 143 -11.92 -6.46 -7.58
N GLU A 144 -13.13 -6.86 -7.97
CA GLU A 144 -13.49 -7.00 -9.37
C GLU A 144 -13.51 -5.61 -10.00
N VAL A 145 -12.62 -5.39 -10.95
CA VAL A 145 -12.55 -4.15 -11.71
C VAL A 145 -13.27 -4.37 -13.03
N HIS A 146 -14.16 -3.44 -13.36
CA HIS A 146 -14.91 -3.47 -14.61
C HIS A 146 -14.49 -2.29 -15.47
N LEU A 147 -14.35 -2.53 -16.78
CA LEU A 147 -14.15 -1.44 -17.73
C LEU A 147 -15.50 -0.79 -18.00
N ILE A 148 -15.59 0.52 -17.77
CA ILE A 148 -16.79 1.32 -18.04
C ILE A 148 -16.40 2.41 -19.04
N ARG A 149 -17.25 2.64 -20.03
CA ARG A 149 -17.14 3.77 -20.95
C ARG A 149 -18.13 4.83 -20.53
N GLU A 150 -17.66 5.80 -19.76
CA GLU A 150 -18.45 6.94 -19.32
C GLU A 150 -18.66 7.94 -20.46
N THR A 151 -19.92 8.34 -20.71
CA THR A 151 -20.26 9.47 -21.58
C THR A 151 -20.26 10.78 -20.80
N TRP A 152 -20.24 11.92 -21.49
CA TRP A 152 -20.38 13.23 -20.86
C TRP A 152 -21.69 13.34 -20.04
N GLU A 153 -22.78 12.78 -20.56
CA GLU A 153 -24.07 12.74 -19.89
C GLU A 153 -24.03 11.90 -18.61
N ASP A 154 -23.37 10.74 -18.64
CA ASP A 154 -23.20 9.87 -17.47
C ASP A 154 -22.37 10.56 -16.38
N TYR A 155 -21.26 11.19 -16.77
CA TYR A 155 -20.45 11.97 -15.83
C TYR A 155 -21.28 13.02 -15.10
N LYS A 156 -22.04 13.83 -15.85
CA LYS A 156 -22.82 14.94 -15.31
C LYS A 156 -23.97 14.47 -14.41
N ASN A 157 -24.64 13.38 -14.78
CA ASN A 157 -25.88 12.96 -14.13
C ASN A 157 -25.68 11.86 -13.07
N ILE A 158 -24.56 11.13 -13.10
CA ILE A 158 -24.31 9.98 -12.22
C ILE A 158 -23.04 10.19 -11.40
N THR A 159 -21.88 10.32 -12.07
CA THR A 159 -20.58 10.33 -11.40
C THR A 159 -20.32 11.60 -10.61
N LEU A 160 -20.61 12.78 -11.17
CA LEU A 160 -20.42 14.06 -10.50
C LEU A 160 -21.29 14.18 -9.22
N PRO A 161 -22.61 13.88 -9.25
CA PRO A 161 -23.42 13.83 -8.03
C PRO A 161 -22.88 12.84 -7.00
N PHE A 162 -22.41 11.67 -7.43
CA PHE A 162 -21.81 10.69 -6.53
C PHE A 162 -20.55 11.26 -5.87
N ILE A 163 -19.59 11.79 -6.63
CA ILE A 163 -18.36 12.40 -6.10
C ILE A 163 -18.69 13.52 -5.11
N GLN A 164 -19.63 14.41 -5.44
CA GLN A 164 -20.04 15.51 -4.57
C GLN A 164 -20.74 15.03 -3.29
N SER A 165 -21.44 13.89 -3.35
CA SER A 165 -22.06 13.29 -2.16
C SER A 165 -21.03 12.67 -1.20
N GLN A 166 -19.84 12.33 -1.69
CA GLN A 166 -18.76 11.79 -0.88
C GLN A 166 -17.95 12.94 -0.26
N SER A 167 -17.85 12.96 1.07
CA SER A 167 -17.07 13.96 1.80
C SER A 167 -15.62 13.51 1.98
N PHE A 168 -14.81 13.58 0.92
CA PHE A 168 -13.37 13.36 1.03
C PHE A 168 -12.64 14.67 1.34
N SER A 169 -11.89 14.70 2.45
CA SER A 169 -11.03 15.84 2.77
C SER A 169 -9.75 15.80 1.93
N ILE A 170 -9.51 16.85 1.14
CA ILE A 170 -8.24 17.08 0.44
C ILE A 170 -7.35 18.09 1.20
N GLN A 171 -7.53 18.21 2.51
CA GLN A 171 -6.79 19.18 3.33
C GLN A 171 -5.27 19.04 3.23
N TRP A 172 -4.77 17.81 3.05
CA TRP A 172 -3.34 17.57 2.83
C TRP A 172 -2.80 18.28 1.58
N VAL A 173 -3.62 18.42 0.52
CA VAL A 173 -3.26 19.17 -0.69
C VAL A 173 -3.12 20.66 -0.36
N TYR A 174 -4.08 21.24 0.36
CA TYR A 174 -4.01 22.63 0.80
C TYR A 174 -2.81 22.90 1.70
N ASN A 175 -2.47 21.95 2.60
CA ASN A 175 -1.30 22.10 3.46
C ASN A 175 0.01 22.19 2.66
N ILE A 176 0.13 21.47 1.53
CA ILE A 176 1.28 21.57 0.61
C ILE A 176 1.26 22.91 -0.14
N LEU A 177 0.10 23.30 -0.70
CA LEU A 177 -0.06 24.56 -1.44
C LEU A 177 0.25 25.78 -0.55
N GLU A 178 -0.16 25.75 0.71
CA GLU A 178 0.04 26.81 1.70
C GLU A 178 1.38 26.70 2.46
N LYS A 179 2.25 25.75 2.11
CA LYS A 179 3.56 25.51 2.76
C LYS A 179 3.47 25.20 4.26
N LYS A 180 2.34 24.66 4.72
CA LYS A 180 2.14 24.20 6.10
C LYS A 180 2.74 22.81 6.34
N ALA A 181 2.92 22.00 5.30
CA ALA A 181 3.54 20.68 5.33
C ALA A 181 4.32 20.40 4.04
N GLU A 182 5.35 19.54 4.11
CA GLU A 182 6.17 19.06 2.98
C GLU A 182 6.84 20.17 2.15
N ALA A 183 7.00 21.38 2.71
CA ALA A 183 7.57 22.52 1.99
C ALA A 183 9.02 22.29 1.57
N GLU A 184 9.77 21.53 2.38
CA GLU A 184 11.15 21.11 2.15
C GLU A 184 11.30 20.05 1.06
N ARG A 185 10.22 19.35 0.71
CA ARG A 185 10.21 18.29 -0.31
C ARG A 185 9.85 18.81 -1.71
N ILE A 186 9.57 20.10 -1.85
CA ILE A 186 9.22 20.72 -3.12
C ILE A 186 10.44 20.78 -4.05
N ILE A 187 10.32 20.16 -5.22
CA ILE A 187 11.35 20.19 -6.26
C ILE A 187 11.21 21.46 -7.11
N HIS A 188 9.97 21.82 -7.45
CA HIS A 188 9.68 22.98 -8.28
C HIS A 188 8.32 23.59 -7.92
N GLU A 189 8.23 24.91 -8.07
CA GLU A 189 7.00 25.66 -7.87
C GLU A 189 6.87 26.78 -8.90
N ASN A 190 5.70 26.84 -9.53
CA ASN A 190 5.22 28.02 -10.22
C ASN A 190 4.13 28.66 -9.34
N PRO A 191 4.34 29.88 -8.81
CA PRO A 191 3.45 30.50 -7.83
C PRO A 191 2.22 31.20 -8.45
N ASP A 192 2.02 31.15 -9.77
CA ASP A 192 0.85 31.78 -10.40
C ASP A 192 -0.46 31.19 -9.82
N PRO A 193 -1.39 32.02 -9.32
CA PRO A 193 -2.56 31.51 -8.61
C PRO A 193 -3.58 30.79 -9.51
N CYS A 194 -3.48 30.94 -10.84
CA CYS A 194 -4.41 30.34 -11.79
C CYS A 194 -3.77 29.25 -12.65
N ASN A 195 -2.49 29.40 -12.99
CA ASN A 195 -1.73 28.55 -13.91
C ASN A 195 -0.48 27.93 -13.27
N GLY A 196 -0.29 28.15 -11.96
CA GLY A 196 0.80 27.62 -11.17
C GLY A 196 0.56 26.19 -10.71
N PHE A 197 1.63 25.57 -10.19
CA PHE A 197 1.59 24.22 -9.63
C PHE A 197 2.81 24.01 -8.72
N ILE A 198 2.72 22.96 -7.89
CA ILE A 198 3.81 22.46 -7.06
C ILE A 198 4.17 21.05 -7.53
N LEU A 199 5.45 20.79 -7.73
CA LEU A 199 6.00 19.47 -8.00
C LEU A 199 6.67 18.93 -6.72
N VAL A 200 6.15 17.81 -6.20
CA VAL A 200 6.67 17.11 -5.03
C VAL A 200 6.86 15.62 -5.34
N PRO A 201 7.87 14.96 -4.76
CA PRO A 201 8.02 13.51 -4.80
C PRO A 201 6.84 12.81 -4.12
N ASP A 202 6.33 11.74 -4.74
CA ASP A 202 5.33 10.87 -4.12
C ASP A 202 5.88 10.22 -2.84
N LEU A 203 5.01 10.03 -1.84
CA LEU A 203 5.39 9.45 -0.54
C LEU A 203 6.01 8.05 -0.66
N LYS A 204 5.62 7.29 -1.69
CA LYS A 204 6.11 5.91 -1.90
C LYS A 204 7.46 5.87 -2.61
N TRP A 205 7.95 7.00 -3.12
CA TRP A 205 9.24 7.06 -3.79
C TRP A 205 10.34 7.41 -2.80
N ASN A 206 11.26 6.47 -2.60
CA ASN A 206 12.40 6.63 -1.70
C ASN A 206 13.61 7.36 -2.33
N GLN A 207 13.47 7.87 -3.56
CA GLN A 207 14.49 8.64 -4.30
C GLN A 207 15.88 7.98 -4.46
N ASN A 208 15.98 6.67 -4.19
CA ASN A 208 17.27 5.97 -4.15
C ASN A 208 17.72 5.42 -5.52
N GLN A 209 16.87 5.49 -6.56
CA GLN A 209 17.18 5.04 -7.91
C GLN A 209 16.51 5.95 -8.95
N VAL A 210 17.21 6.17 -10.07
CA VAL A 210 16.77 6.94 -11.25
C VAL A 210 16.03 6.03 -12.22
#